data_AF-A0A7C5KMU4-F1
#
_entry.id   AF-A0A7C5KMU4-F1
#
_cell.length_a   1.000
_cell.length_b   1.000
_cell.length_c   1.000
_cell.angle_alpha   90.00
_cell.angle_beta   90.00
_cell.angle_gamma   90.00
#
_symmetry.space_group_name_H-M   'P 1'
#
loop_
_entity.id
_entity.type
_entity.pdbx_description
1 polymer ?
#
loop_
_entity_poly.entity_id
_entity_poly.type
_entity_poly.pdbx_seq_one_letter_code
_entity_poly.pdbx_strand_id
1 'polypeptide(L)' 'MPAILLTPPAIEPVSLVEAKAHLKVEVSDDDSLIDGLITTARQHIERQTGKALIDQT' A
#
# COMPACT_ATOMS: atom_id res chain seq x y z
N MET A 1 20.24 3.65 -8.05
CA MET A 1 19.97 2.26 -8.49
C MET A 1 18.50 2.00 -8.23
N PRO A 2 17.71 1.50 -9.21
CA PRO A 2 16.32 1.15 -8.95
C PRO A 2 16.26 -0.02 -7.97
N ALA A 3 15.42 0.09 -6.94
CA ALA A 3 15.12 -1.05 -6.07
C ALA A 3 14.35 -2.09 -6.90
N ILE A 4 14.84 -3.33 -6.93
CA ILE A 4 14.17 -4.45 -7.59
C ILE A 4 13.35 -5.17 -6.52
N LEU A 5 12.03 -5.23 -6.71
CA LEU A 5 11.13 -5.95 -5.82
C LEU A 5 11.23 -7.45 -6.09
N LEU A 6 11.79 -8.21 -5.15
CA LEU A 6 11.89 -9.67 -5.23
C LEU A 6 10.68 -10.34 -4.57
N THR A 7 10.38 -9.95 -3.34
CA THR A 7 9.17 -10.34 -2.62
C THR A 7 8.35 -9.12 -2.24
N PRO A 8 7.02 -9.13 -2.49
CA PRO A 8 6.17 -8.05 -2.01
C PRO A 8 6.16 -8.00 -0.47
N PRO A 9 5.95 -6.82 0.13
CA PRO A 9 5.77 -6.71 1.57
C PRO A 9 4.67 -7.64 2.09
N ALA A 10 4.90 -8.24 3.25
CA ALA A 10 3.89 -9.09 3.91
C ALA A 10 2.70 -8.26 4.46
N ILE A 11 2.92 -6.97 4.67
CA ILE A 11 1.92 -6.00 5.13
C ILE A 11 2.12 -4.68 4.41
N GLU A 12 1.04 -3.91 4.27
CA GLU A 12 1.10 -2.57 3.70
C GLU A 12 1.35 -1.51 4.80
N PRO A 13 1.97 -0.34 4.46
CA PRO A 13 2.23 0.73 5.42
C PRO A 13 0.99 1.36 6.05
N VAL A 14 -0.17 1.21 5.41
CA VAL A 14 -1.49 1.65 5.91
C VAL A 14 -2.43 0.46 5.80
N SER A 15 -3.15 0.17 6.88
CA SER A 15 -4.14 -0.91 6.89
C SER A 15 -5.44 -0.48 6.18
N LEU A 16 -6.22 -1.47 5.73
CA LEU A 16 -7.55 -1.24 5.17
C LEU A 16 -8.46 -0.45 6.14
N VAL A 17 -8.39 -0.76 7.44
CA VAL A 17 -9.19 -0.06 8.46
C VAL A 17 -8.81 1.41 8.57
N GLU A 18 -7.52 1.73 8.61
CA GLU A 18 -7.04 3.11 8.63
C GLU A 18 -7.41 3.87 7.35
N ALA A 19 -7.27 3.22 6.20
CA ALA A 19 -7.66 3.79 4.91
C ALA A 19 -9.17 4.08 4.84
N LYS A 20 -10.01 3.13 5.26
CA LYS A 20 -11.47 3.30 5.33
C LYS A 20 -11.87 4.41 6.28
N ALA A 21 -11.25 4.50 7.46
CA ALA A 21 -11.49 5.58 8.41
C ALA A 21 -11.12 6.95 7.81
N HIS A 22 -10.02 7.04 7.06
CA HIS A 22 -9.61 8.27 6.37
C HIS A 22 -10.60 8.67 5.26
N LEU A 23 -11.05 7.69 4.46
CA LEU A 23 -11.98 7.88 3.35
C LEU A 23 -13.44 8.01 3.78
N LYS A 24 -13.75 7.71 5.06
CA LYS A 24 -15.11 7.63 5.63
C LYS A 24 -15.99 6.59 4.93
N VAL A 25 -15.42 5.42 4.65
CA VAL A 25 -16.10 4.28 4.01
C VAL A 25 -16.43 3.23 5.08
N GLU A 26 -17.72 2.99 5.31
CA GLU A 26 -18.18 2.01 6.31
C GLU A 26 -18.57 0.66 5.68
N VAL A 27 -18.89 0.63 4.39
CA VAL A 27 -19.30 -0.58 3.65
C VAL A 27 -18.09 -1.42 3.25
N SER A 28 -18.29 -2.71 3.00
CA SER A 28 -17.23 -3.64 2.59
C SER A 28 -17.09 -3.83 1.08
N ASP A 29 -18.02 -3.32 0.27
CA ASP A 29 -18.06 -3.57 -1.18
C ASP A 29 -16.81 -3.02 -1.89
N ASP A 30 -16.20 -1.97 -1.34
CA ASP A 30 -15.00 -1.33 -1.89
C ASP A 30 -13.69 -1.86 -1.27
N ASP A 31 -13.74 -2.84 -0.36
CA ASP A 31 -12.55 -3.28 0.39
C ASP A 31 -11.42 -3.73 -0.55
N SER A 32 -11.74 -4.56 -1.56
CA SER A 32 -10.76 -5.03 -2.54
C SER A 32 -10.20 -3.89 -3.41
N LEU A 33 -11.01 -2.88 -3.71
CA LEU A 33 -10.55 -1.71 -4.46
C LEU A 33 -9.59 -0.88 -3.60
N ILE A 34 -9.94 -0.65 -2.33
CA ILE A 34 -9.13 0.13 -1.39
C ILE A 34 -7.79 -0.58 -1.14
N ASP A 35 -7.78 -1.90 -0.95
CA ASP A 35 -6.54 -2.68 -0.85
C ASP A 35 -5.63 -2.48 -2.08
N GLY A 36 -6.20 -2.55 -3.28
CA GLY A 36 -5.45 -2.30 -4.52
C GLY A 36 -4.89 -0.88 -4.61
N LEU A 37 -5.64 0.11 -4.13
CA LEU A 37 -5.18 1.51 -4.07
C LEU A 37 -4.04 1.70 -3.06
N ILE A 38 -4.10 1.05 -1.89
CA ILE A 38 -3.03 1.08 -0.89
C ILE A 38 -1.72 0.55 -1.49
N THR A 39 -1.76 -0.63 -2.10
CA THR A 39 -0.57 -1.22 -2.74
C THR A 39 -0.03 -0.33 -3.86
N THR A 40 -0.91 0.23 -4.69
CA THR A 40 -0.52 1.14 -5.79
C THR A 40 0.12 2.42 -5.25
N ALA A 41 -0.43 2.99 -4.17
CA ALA A 41 0.10 4.19 -3.54
C ALA A 41 1.49 3.95 -2.97
N ARG A 42 1.71 2.82 -2.26
CA ARG A 42 3.05 2.43 -1.79
C ARG A 42 4.02 2.35 -2.96
N GLN A 43 3.73 1.56 -3.99
CA GLN A 43 4.61 1.39 -5.15
C GLN A 43 4.94 2.74 -5.83
N HIS A 44 3.95 3.64 -5.92
CA HIS A 44 4.15 4.96 -6.49
C HIS A 44 5.17 5.77 -5.68
N ILE A 45 5.01 5.82 -4.35
CA ILE A 45 5.88 6.59 -3.45
C ILE A 45 7.28 5.96 -3.39
N GLU A 46 7.39 4.64 -3.31
CA GLU A 46 8.68 3.94 -3.32
C GLU A 46 9.46 4.20 -4.61
N ARG A 47 8.77 4.18 -5.75
CA ARG A 47 9.39 4.51 -7.05
C ARG A 47 9.85 5.97 -7.13
N GLN A 48 9.09 6.90 -6.54
CA GLN A 48 9.47 8.31 -6.51
C GLN A 48 10.62 8.61 -5.56
N THR A 49 10.65 7.95 -4.40
CA THR A 49 11.60 8.23 -3.32
C THR A 49 12.85 7.34 -3.38
N GLY A 50 12.79 6.22 -4.09
CA GLY A 50 13.84 5.20 -4.12
C GLY A 50 14.03 4.47 -2.79
N LYS A 51 13.01 4.50 -1.91
CA LYS A 51 13.03 3.88 -0.58
C LYS A 51 11.96 2.80 -0.49
N ALA A 52 12.23 1.75 0.29
CA ALA A 52 11.18 0.87 0.77
C ALA A 52 10.47 1.55 1.95
N LEU A 53 9.14 1.59 1.95
CA LEU A 53 8.35 2.16 3.06
C LEU A 53 8.16 1.16 4.20
N ILE A 54 8.35 -0.12 3.91
CA ILE A 54 8.27 -1.22 4.87
C ILE A 54 9.28 -2.30 4.49
N ASP A 55 9.63 -3.16 5.44
CA ASP A 55 10.59 -4.23 5.20
C ASP A 55 10.08 -5.20 4.11
N GLN A 56 10.91 -5.39 3.10
CA GLN A 56 10.68 -6.30 1.97
C GLN A 56 12.02 -6.93 1.56
N THR A 57 11.98 -8.18 1.08
CA THR A 57 13.17 -8.99 0.76
C THR A 57 13.30 -9.29 -0.72
#